data_AF-A0AAN8FYS2-F1
#
_entry.id   AF-A0AAN8FYS2-F1
#
_cell.length_a   1.000
_cell.length_b   1.000
_cell.length_c   1.000
_cell.angle_alpha   90.00
_cell.angle_beta   90.00
_cell.angle_gamma   90.00
#
_symmetry.space_group_name_H-M   'P 1'
#
loop_
_entity.id
_entity.type
_entity.pdbx_description
1 polymer ?
#
loop_
_entity_poly.entity_id
_entity_poly.type
_entity_poly.pdbx_seq_one_letter_code
_entity_poly.pdbx_strand_id
1 'polypeptide(L)'
;MSKRCRSLPPSVMSMEETEQLYETLKGLSPREQAIIRPVLERDLEFQRREKARLRQLKTYVEMSEMQPPAVRKRPSSGYPIMQSMSTDSMISVASFRSTRPTVARSANNPPTGRVCFHCHCRLGLIFNAGTRCAQCGRLLCSGCRRGTHRSKWLCQTCFTQRYALII
;
A
#
# COMPACT_ATOMS: atom_id res chain seq x y z
N MET A 1 10.51 -2.73 27.85
CA MET A 1 11.49 -3.66 27.26
C MET A 1 11.02 -4.05 25.84
N SER A 2 11.43 -3.29 24.82
CA SER A 2 11.07 -3.58 23.42
C SER A 2 12.11 -4.49 22.78
N LYS A 3 11.71 -5.74 22.52
CA LYS A 3 12.50 -6.71 21.75
C LYS A 3 12.57 -6.22 20.30
N ARG A 4 13.67 -5.56 19.96
CA ARG A 4 14.02 -5.16 18.59
C ARG A 4 14.34 -6.44 17.82
N CYS A 5 13.43 -6.90 16.96
CA CYS A 5 13.69 -8.00 16.04
C CYS A 5 14.90 -7.62 15.18
N ARG A 6 16.04 -8.26 15.45
CA ARG A 6 17.21 -8.20 14.58
C ARG A 6 16.82 -8.98 13.32
N SER A 7 16.58 -8.26 12.22
CA SER A 7 16.57 -8.85 10.89
C SER A 7 17.92 -9.53 10.67
N LEU A 8 17.93 -10.85 10.54
CA LEU A 8 19.09 -11.60 10.09
C LEU A 8 19.52 -11.05 8.71
N PRO A 9 20.82 -10.83 8.48
CA PRO A 9 21.30 -10.45 7.16
C PRO A 9 20.94 -11.56 6.15
N PRO A 10 20.71 -11.22 4.87
CA PRO A 10 20.55 -12.23 3.83
C PRO A 10 21.80 -13.13 3.86
N SER A 11 21.60 -14.45 3.87
CA SER A 11 22.66 -15.45 3.90
C SER A 11 23.64 -15.16 2.75
N VAL A 12 24.70 -14.44 3.06
CA VAL A 12 25.85 -14.30 2.17
C VAL A 12 26.56 -15.63 2.32
N MET A 13 26.67 -16.42 1.26
CA MET A 13 27.46 -17.65 1.30
C MET A 13 28.80 -17.33 1.94
N SER A 14 29.23 -18.15 2.89
CA SER A 14 30.46 -17.86 3.62
C SER A 14 31.65 -17.96 2.65
N MET A 15 32.74 -17.27 2.97
CA MET A 15 33.95 -17.34 2.14
C MET A 15 34.46 -18.78 2.05
N GLU A 16 34.33 -19.53 3.15
CA GLU A 16 34.71 -20.94 3.25
C GLU A 16 33.86 -21.85 2.34
N GLU A 17 32.54 -21.61 2.25
CA GLU A 17 31.65 -22.35 1.34
C GLU A 17 32.02 -22.08 -0.13
N THR A 18 32.46 -20.86 -0.43
CA THR A 18 32.85 -20.45 -1.78
C THR A 18 34.15 -21.12 -2.21
N GLU A 19 35.12 -21.23 -1.30
CA GLU A 19 36.39 -21.93 -1.54
C GLU A 19 36.18 -23.44 -1.73
N GLN A 20 35.30 -24.07 -0.95
CA GLN A 20 34.97 -25.49 -1.10
C GLN A 20 34.29 -25.79 -2.45
N LEU A 21 33.40 -24.89 -2.90
CA LEU A 21 32.80 -24.98 -4.23
C LEU A 21 33.85 -24.86 -5.34
N TYR A 22 34.82 -23.95 -5.18
CA TYR A 22 35.90 -23.78 -6.15
C TYR A 22 36.76 -25.04 -6.29
N GLU A 23 37.16 -25.65 -5.17
CA GLU A 23 37.94 -26.90 -5.19
C GLU A 23 37.14 -28.07 -5.77
N THR A 24 35.84 -28.14 -5.50
CA THR A 24 34.95 -29.13 -6.11
C THR A 24 34.85 -28.96 -7.63
N LEU A 25 34.72 -27.71 -8.10
CA LEU A 25 34.65 -27.39 -9.53
C LEU A 25 35.97 -27.70 -10.25
N LYS A 26 37.10 -27.55 -9.56
CA LYS A 26 38.44 -27.84 -10.09
C LYS A 26 38.67 -29.34 -10.31
N GLY A 27 37.98 -30.20 -9.56
CA GLY A 27 38.00 -31.65 -9.73
C GLY A 27 37.17 -32.18 -10.90
N LEU A 28 36.34 -31.35 -11.54
CA LEU A 28 35.49 -31.75 -12.66
C LEU A 28 36.26 -31.86 -13.97
N SER A 29 35.88 -32.83 -14.80
CA SER A 29 36.41 -32.94 -16.15
C SER A 29 35.99 -31.75 -17.02
N PRO A 30 36.75 -31.42 -18.09
CA PRO A 30 36.39 -30.34 -19.01
C PRO A 30 34.98 -30.50 -19.61
N ARG A 31 34.53 -31.73 -19.82
CA ARG A 31 33.19 -32.05 -20.34
C ARG A 31 32.10 -31.74 -19.32
N GLU A 32 32.30 -32.10 -18.06
CA GLU A 32 31.36 -31.78 -16.98
C GLU A 32 31.30 -30.28 -16.71
N GLN A 33 32.45 -29.60 -16.73
CA GLN A 33 32.51 -28.14 -16.63
C GLN A 33 31.72 -27.46 -17.76
N ALA A 34 31.80 -27.97 -19.00
CA ALA A 34 31.06 -27.43 -20.13
C ALA A 34 29.53 -27.58 -19.97
N ILE A 35 29.06 -28.57 -19.21
CA ILE A 35 27.64 -28.78 -18.91
C ILE A 35 27.19 -27.85 -17.76
N ILE A 36 28.01 -27.73 -16.71
CA ILE A 36 27.64 -27.00 -15.49
C ILE A 36 27.76 -25.48 -15.68
N ARG A 37 28.77 -25.00 -16.41
CA ARG A 37 29.02 -23.57 -16.64
C ARG A 37 27.80 -22.78 -17.14
N PRO A 38 27.08 -23.19 -18.20
CA PRO A 38 25.90 -22.44 -18.67
C PRO A 38 24.71 -22.49 -17.69
N VAL A 39 24.66 -23.45 -16.77
CA VAL A 39 23.65 -23.46 -15.69
C VAL A 39 24.00 -22.41 -14.65
N LEU A 40 25.27 -22.38 -14.21
CA LEU A 40 25.76 -21.40 -13.24
C LEU A 40 25.69 -19.97 -13.78
N GLU A 41 26.01 -19.74 -15.05
CA GLU A 41 25.91 -18.41 -15.68
C GLU A 41 24.47 -17.88 -15.66
N ARG A 42 23.49 -18.75 -15.99
CA ARG A 42 22.06 -18.40 -15.92
C ARG A 42 21.60 -18.16 -14.49
N ASP A 43 22.06 -18.96 -13.55
CA ASP A 43 21.72 -18.77 -12.13
C ASP A 43 22.28 -17.44 -11.60
N LEU A 44 23.55 -17.12 -11.90
CA LEU A 44 24.16 -15.83 -11.55
C LEU A 44 23.45 -14.65 -12.20
N GLU A 45 22.96 -14.79 -13.43
CA GLU A 45 22.12 -13.77 -14.06
C GLU A 45 20.77 -13.61 -13.33
N PHE A 46 20.11 -14.72 -12.99
CA PHE A 46 18.87 -14.70 -12.22
C PHE A 46 19.06 -14.03 -10.85
N GLN A 47 20.10 -14.43 -10.10
CA GLN A 47 20.45 -13.83 -8.82
C GLN A 47 20.71 -12.33 -8.92
N ARG A 48 21.42 -11.87 -9.97
CA ARG A 48 21.64 -10.43 -10.21
C ARG A 48 20.33 -9.67 -10.43
N ARG A 49 19.43 -10.20 -11.27
CA ARG A 49 18.12 -9.58 -11.54
C ARG A 49 17.26 -9.55 -10.29
N GLU A 50 17.22 -10.63 -9.54
CA GLU A 50 16.39 -10.72 -8.33
C GLU A 50 16.91 -9.82 -7.21
N LYS A 51 18.23 -9.75 -7.04
CA LYS A 51 18.87 -8.78 -6.12
C LYS A 51 18.55 -7.34 -6.49
N ALA A 52 18.54 -6.99 -7.78
CA ALA A 52 18.16 -5.66 -8.26
C ALA A 52 16.68 -5.37 -7.99
N ARG A 53 15.79 -6.34 -8.25
CA ARG A 53 14.35 -6.25 -7.98
C ARG A 53 14.07 -6.01 -6.49
N LEU A 54 14.77 -6.75 -5.61
CA LEU A 54 14.67 -6.61 -4.16
C LEU A 54 15.14 -5.25 -3.67
N ARG A 55 16.23 -4.70 -4.24
CA ARG A 55 16.69 -3.34 -3.91
C ARG A 55 15.62 -2.30 -4.22
N GLN A 56 15.04 -2.35 -5.42
CA GLN A 56 13.94 -1.45 -5.82
C GLN A 56 12.73 -1.58 -4.89
N LEU A 57 12.37 -2.81 -4.52
CA LEU A 57 11.27 -3.10 -3.60
C LEU A 57 11.49 -2.46 -2.24
N LYS A 58 12.70 -2.60 -1.69
CA LYS A 58 13.09 -2.03 -0.39
C LYS A 58 13.01 -0.50 -0.42
N THR A 59 13.60 0.14 -1.44
CA THR A 59 13.54 1.61 -1.58
C THR A 59 12.09 2.12 -1.66
N TYR A 60 11.21 1.42 -2.38
CA TYR A 60 9.79 1.79 -2.46
C TYR A 60 9.09 1.71 -1.09
N VAL A 61 9.39 0.67 -0.30
CA VAL A 61 8.85 0.51 1.05
C VAL A 61 9.35 1.62 1.97
N GLU A 62 10.66 1.89 1.99
CA GLU A 62 11.30 2.93 2.82
C GLU A 62 10.71 4.32 2.53
N MET A 63 10.60 4.72 1.25
CA MET A 63 9.98 5.99 0.87
C MET A 63 8.52 6.09 1.33
N SER A 64 7.80 4.97 1.34
CA SER A 64 6.40 4.98 1.79
C SER A 64 6.25 5.08 3.32
N GLU A 65 7.29 4.76 4.10
CA GLU A 65 7.29 4.89 5.56
C GLU A 65 7.61 6.33 6.01
N MET A 66 8.35 7.09 5.20
CA MET A 66 8.60 8.53 5.42
C MET A 66 7.37 9.42 5.20
N GLN A 67 6.28 8.89 4.63
CA GLN A 67 5.06 9.66 4.46
C GLN A 67 4.27 9.71 5.79
N PRO A 68 4.02 10.89 6.38
CA PRO A 68 3.47 10.98 7.73
C PRO A 68 2.11 10.27 7.84
N PRO A 69 1.87 9.54 8.94
CA PRO A 69 0.60 8.87 9.16
C PRO A 69 -0.50 9.93 9.33
N ALA A 70 -1.45 9.96 8.41
CA ALA A 70 -2.73 10.62 8.62
C ALA A 70 -3.42 9.97 9.84
N VAL A 71 -3.26 10.63 10.99
CA VAL A 71 -4.04 10.59 12.23
C VAL A 71 -4.89 9.33 12.40
N ARG A 72 -4.34 8.34 13.10
CA ARG A 72 -5.13 7.29 13.73
C ARG A 72 -5.70 7.83 15.04
N LYS A 73 -6.97 8.22 15.04
CA LYS A 73 -7.84 8.15 16.23
C LYS A 73 -9.16 7.49 15.84
N ARG A 74 -9.29 6.21 16.18
CA ARG A 74 -10.60 5.59 16.40
C ARG A 74 -10.94 5.81 17.88
N PRO A 75 -12.12 6.34 18.22
CA PRO A 75 -12.82 5.88 19.40
C PRO A 75 -13.73 4.71 19.02
N SER A 76 -13.59 3.65 19.80
CA SER A 76 -14.56 2.57 19.94
C SER A 76 -15.68 3.03 20.88
N SER A 77 -16.91 2.57 20.60
CA SER A 77 -18.04 2.43 21.54
C SER A 77 -18.86 3.69 21.90
N GLY A 78 -20.19 3.53 21.80
CA GLY A 78 -21.20 4.36 22.47
C GLY A 78 -22.33 4.82 21.54
N TYR A 79 -23.44 4.07 21.48
CA TYR A 79 -24.73 4.67 21.16
C TYR A 79 -25.06 5.74 22.23
N PRO A 80 -25.74 6.84 21.86
CA PRO A 80 -27.12 6.96 22.32
C PRO A 80 -28.08 7.51 21.25
N ILE A 81 -29.22 6.84 21.14
CA ILE A 81 -30.50 7.45 20.75
C ILE A 81 -30.93 8.33 21.93
N MET A 82 -31.26 9.61 21.70
CA MET A 82 -32.49 10.28 22.16
C MET A 82 -32.44 11.81 21.96
N GLN A 83 -33.52 12.30 21.37
CA GLN A 83 -34.25 13.55 21.61
C GLN A 83 -33.49 14.89 21.67
N SER A 84 -33.75 15.73 20.67
CA SER A 84 -33.88 17.17 20.87
C SER A 84 -35.23 17.65 20.35
N MET A 85 -36.14 17.87 21.31
CA MET A 85 -37.25 18.81 21.16
C MET A 85 -36.66 20.22 21.13
N SER A 86 -37.11 21.08 20.22
CA SER A 86 -37.13 22.54 20.41
C SER A 86 -38.02 23.23 19.37
N THR A 87 -39.24 23.48 19.82
CA THR A 87 -39.94 24.78 19.89
C THR A 87 -40.03 25.70 18.66
N ASP A 88 -41.30 26.02 18.38
CA ASP A 88 -41.93 27.00 17.52
C ASP A 88 -41.36 28.43 17.47
N SER A 89 -41.80 29.14 16.41
CA SER A 89 -41.88 30.60 16.20
C SER A 89 -40.68 31.22 15.43
N MET A 90 -40.80 32.03 14.36
CA MET A 90 -41.90 32.82 13.81
C MET A 90 -41.84 32.86 12.27
N ILE A 91 -43.03 32.85 11.69
CA ILE A 91 -43.47 33.34 10.38
C ILE A 91 -42.84 34.67 9.96
N SER A 92 -42.43 34.78 8.69
CA SER A 92 -42.52 36.04 7.93
C SER A 92 -42.74 35.74 6.44
N VAL A 93 -43.92 36.13 6.00
CA VAL A 93 -44.45 36.10 4.64
C VAL A 93 -43.91 37.28 3.84
N ALA A 94 -43.36 37.03 2.66
CA ALA A 94 -43.57 37.85 1.46
C ALA A 94 -43.08 37.12 0.22
N SER A 95 -44.00 36.93 -0.71
CA SER A 95 -43.86 36.32 -2.02
C SER A 95 -43.68 37.42 -3.06
N PHE A 96 -42.64 37.37 -3.90
CA PHE A 96 -42.70 37.93 -5.27
C PHE A 96 -41.80 37.13 -6.23
N ARG A 97 -42.39 36.78 -7.36
CA ARG A 97 -41.83 36.10 -8.54
C ARG A 97 -40.63 36.86 -9.12
N SER A 98 -39.61 36.15 -9.66
CA SER A 98 -39.10 36.37 -11.03
C SER A 98 -37.95 35.43 -11.39
N THR A 99 -38.09 34.83 -12.57
CA THR A 99 -37.15 34.06 -13.39
C THR A 99 -35.81 34.77 -13.67
N ARG A 100 -34.68 34.12 -13.32
CA ARG A 100 -33.48 33.87 -14.16
C ARG A 100 -32.38 33.17 -13.31
N PRO A 101 -31.62 32.19 -13.87
CA PRO A 101 -30.54 31.53 -13.15
C PRO A 101 -29.28 32.42 -13.22
N THR A 102 -29.03 33.17 -12.16
CA THR A 102 -27.79 33.94 -12.02
C THR A 102 -26.73 33.07 -11.37
N VAL A 103 -25.67 32.82 -12.12
CA VAL A 103 -24.38 32.32 -11.65
C VAL A 103 -23.88 33.18 -10.50
N ALA A 104 -23.80 32.61 -9.29
CA ALA A 104 -22.97 33.16 -8.23
C ALA A 104 -22.70 32.16 -7.10
N ARG A 105 -21.39 31.94 -6.89
CA ARG A 105 -20.71 31.78 -5.60
C ARG A 105 -20.73 30.38 -4.97
N SER A 106 -19.66 29.66 -5.31
CA SER A 106 -18.68 29.12 -4.35
C SER A 106 -19.11 29.22 -2.88
N ALA A 107 -19.87 28.23 -2.43
CA ALA A 107 -19.85 27.84 -1.03
C ALA A 107 -18.57 27.05 -0.81
N ASN A 108 -17.62 27.67 -0.10
CA ASN A 108 -16.45 27.05 0.49
C ASN A 108 -16.90 25.96 1.48
N ASN A 109 -17.34 24.81 0.96
CA ASN A 109 -17.30 23.57 1.71
C ASN A 109 -15.88 23.03 1.56
N PRO A 110 -15.19 22.62 2.65
CA PRO A 110 -13.92 21.94 2.52
C PRO A 110 -14.12 20.73 1.59
N PRO A 111 -13.19 20.39 0.70
CA PRO A 111 -13.31 19.17 -0.10
C PRO A 111 -13.08 17.99 0.84
N THR A 112 -14.10 17.62 1.63
CA THR A 112 -14.24 16.29 2.23
C THR A 112 -14.58 15.27 1.15
N GLY A 113 -14.01 15.45 -0.04
CA GLY A 113 -14.11 14.55 -1.16
C GLY A 113 -13.42 13.26 -0.78
N ARG A 114 -14.19 12.18 -0.75
CA ARG A 114 -13.63 10.84 -0.67
C ARG A 114 -12.77 10.65 -1.91
N VAL A 115 -11.45 10.70 -1.76
CA VAL A 115 -10.52 10.50 -2.87
C VAL A 115 -9.71 9.24 -2.66
N CYS A 116 -9.33 8.58 -3.76
CA CYS A 116 -8.39 7.48 -3.71
C CYS A 116 -7.04 7.99 -3.21
N PHE A 117 -6.44 7.29 -2.26
CA PHE A 117 -5.16 7.68 -1.70
C PHE A 117 -4.00 7.68 -2.71
N HIS A 118 -4.05 6.81 -3.72
CA HIS A 118 -2.95 6.65 -4.69
C HIS A 118 -3.09 7.53 -5.93
N CYS A 119 -4.27 7.56 -6.54
CA CYS A 119 -4.50 8.29 -7.80
C CYS A 119 -5.34 9.57 -7.62
N HIS A 120 -5.76 9.87 -6.39
CA HIS A 120 -6.57 11.05 -6.04
C HIS A 120 -7.90 11.19 -6.81
N CYS A 121 -8.35 10.15 -7.52
CA CYS A 121 -9.65 10.17 -8.18
C CYS A 121 -10.78 10.31 -7.15
N ARG A 122 -11.84 11.05 -7.51
CA ARG A 122 -13.02 11.18 -6.67
C ARG A 122 -13.77 9.86 -6.57
N LEU A 123 -14.24 9.55 -5.37
CA LEU A 123 -14.99 8.35 -5.02
C LEU A 123 -16.38 8.77 -4.58
N GLY A 124 -17.39 8.01 -5.01
CA GLY A 124 -18.77 8.29 -4.64
C GLY A 124 -19.11 7.84 -3.23
N LEU A 125 -20.38 7.98 -2.86
CA LEU A 125 -20.92 7.41 -1.62
C LEU A 125 -21.48 5.99 -1.86
N ILE A 126 -22.13 5.80 -3.01
CA ILE A 126 -22.83 4.57 -3.39
C ILE A 126 -22.07 3.88 -4.53
N PHE A 127 -21.99 4.53 -5.70
CA PHE A 127 -21.20 4.03 -6.82
C PHE A 127 -19.74 4.42 -6.68
N ASN A 128 -18.82 3.49 -6.98
CA ASN A 128 -17.38 3.69 -6.81
C ASN A 128 -17.03 4.27 -5.43
N ALA A 129 -17.65 3.72 -4.37
CA ALA A 129 -17.45 4.18 -2.99
C ALA A 129 -16.02 4.01 -2.47
N GLY A 130 -15.19 3.28 -3.23
CA GLY A 130 -13.86 2.88 -2.84
C GLY A 130 -13.85 1.84 -1.72
N THR A 131 -12.67 1.28 -1.48
CA THR A 131 -12.45 0.24 -0.49
C THR A 131 -11.30 0.64 0.41
N ARG A 132 -11.42 0.42 1.72
CA ARG A 132 -10.33 0.71 2.66
C ARG A 132 -9.32 -0.43 2.66
N CYS A 133 -8.04 -0.09 2.65
CA CYS A 133 -6.97 -1.05 2.87
C CYS A 133 -7.11 -1.69 4.26
N ALA A 134 -7.11 -3.02 4.31
CA ALA A 134 -7.26 -3.77 5.57
C ALA A 134 -6.11 -3.53 6.58
N GLN A 135 -4.94 -3.08 6.12
CA GLN A 135 -3.75 -2.89 6.95
C GLN A 135 -3.54 -1.43 7.39
N CYS A 136 -3.70 -0.47 6.47
CA CYS A 136 -3.44 0.94 6.76
C CYS A 136 -4.71 1.83 6.79
N GLY A 137 -5.88 1.32 6.43
CA GLY A 137 -7.17 2.04 6.49
C GLY A 137 -7.39 3.10 5.40
N ARG A 138 -6.38 3.36 4.54
CA ARG A 138 -6.45 4.32 3.43
C ARG A 138 -7.53 3.90 2.42
N LEU A 139 -8.28 4.88 1.89
CA LEU A 139 -9.36 4.65 0.94
C LEU A 139 -8.82 4.56 -0.50
N LEU A 140 -9.27 3.57 -1.27
CA LEU A 140 -8.74 3.25 -2.60
C LEU A 140 -9.86 3.07 -3.62
N CYS A 141 -9.63 3.42 -4.87
CA CYS A 141 -10.50 3.01 -5.97
C CYS A 141 -10.32 1.52 -6.32
N SER A 142 -11.20 1.00 -7.18
CA SER A 142 -11.14 -0.38 -7.68
C SER A 142 -9.85 -0.71 -8.44
N GLY A 143 -9.22 0.26 -9.11
CA GLY A 143 -7.96 0.07 -9.82
C GLY A 143 -6.71 0.07 -8.94
N CYS A 144 -6.76 0.74 -7.78
CA CYS A 144 -5.60 0.86 -6.87
C CYS A 144 -5.61 -0.15 -5.71
N ARG A 145 -6.67 -0.97 -5.58
CA ARG A 145 -6.73 -2.04 -4.58
C ARG A 145 -6.16 -3.34 -5.13
N ARG A 146 -5.46 -4.10 -4.29
CA ARG A 146 -4.94 -5.43 -4.60
C ARG A 146 -5.66 -6.48 -3.74
N GLY A 147 -6.13 -7.54 -4.40
CA GLY A 147 -6.74 -8.68 -3.72
C GLY A 147 -5.68 -9.54 -3.04
N THR A 148 -6.07 -10.20 -1.96
CA THR A 148 -5.26 -11.25 -1.32
C THR A 148 -6.06 -12.54 -1.25
N HIS A 149 -5.41 -13.68 -1.04
CA HIS A 149 -6.04 -15.01 -0.97
C HIS A 149 -7.16 -15.13 0.11
N ARG A 150 -7.23 -14.20 1.07
CA ARG A 150 -8.27 -14.15 2.11
C ARG A 150 -9.36 -13.10 1.83
N SER A 151 -9.53 -12.69 0.57
CA SER A 151 -10.51 -11.68 0.14
C SER A 151 -10.34 -10.30 0.82
N LYS A 152 -9.17 -10.02 1.41
CA LYS A 152 -8.84 -8.72 1.99
C LYS A 152 -8.20 -7.83 0.93
N TRP A 153 -8.65 -6.58 0.85
CA TRP A 153 -8.11 -5.57 -0.05
C TRP A 153 -6.97 -4.80 0.60
N LEU A 154 -5.85 -4.68 -0.09
CA LEU A 154 -4.69 -3.90 0.34
C LEU A 154 -4.40 -2.76 -0.64
N CYS A 155 -3.78 -1.69 -0.15
CA CYS A 155 -3.15 -0.70 -1.01
C CYS A 155 -1.87 -1.27 -1.63
N GLN A 156 -1.37 -0.65 -2.70
CA GLN A 156 -0.15 -1.09 -3.35
C GLN A 156 1.02 -1.17 -2.35
N THR A 157 1.19 -0.15 -1.51
CA THR A 157 2.22 -0.15 -0.46
C THR A 157 2.14 -1.37 0.46
N CYS A 158 0.98 -1.63 1.07
CA CYS A 158 0.84 -2.74 2.04
C CYS A 158 0.94 -4.11 1.35
N PHE A 159 0.49 -4.21 0.10
CA PHE A 159 0.68 -5.42 -0.70
C PHE A 159 2.17 -5.67 -0.95
N THR A 160 2.90 -4.64 -1.37
CA THR A 160 4.36 -4.70 -1.59
C THR A 160 5.12 -5.03 -0.31
N GLN A 161 4.79 -4.38 0.82
CA GLN A 161 5.39 -4.67 2.13
C GLN A 161 5.18 -6.12 2.54
N ARG A 162 3.97 -6.65 2.36
CA ARG A 162 3.69 -8.06 2.64
C ARG A 162 4.51 -8.99 1.75
N TYR A 163 4.65 -8.67 0.47
CA TYR A 163 5.48 -9.45 -0.45
C TYR A 163 6.97 -9.41 -0.04
N ALA A 164 7.46 -8.24 0.39
CA ALA A 164 8.83 -8.06 0.88
C ALA A 164 9.12 -8.79 2.21
N LEU A 165 8.09 -9.12 3.01
CA LEU A 165 8.22 -9.92 4.24
C LEU A 165 8.13 -11.44 3.99
N ILE A 166 7.66 -11.85 2.82
CA ILE A 166 7.56 -13.27 2.44
C ILE A 166 8.83 -13.73 1.71
N ILE A 167 9.58 -12.79 1.12
CA ILE A 167 10.92 -13.04 0.55
C ILE A 167 11.97 -12.93 1.66
#